data_AF-A0A2P6VKL9-F1
#
_entry.id   AF-A0A2P6VKL9-F1
#
_cell.length_a   1.000
_cell.length_b   1.000
_cell.length_c   1.000
_cell.angle_alpha   90.00
_cell.angle_beta   90.00
_cell.angle_gamma   90.00
#
_symmetry.space_group_name_H-M   'P 1'
#
loop_
_entity.id
_entity.type
_entity.pdbx_description
1 polymer ?
#
loop_
_entity_poly.entity_id
_entity_poly.type
_entity_poly.pdbx_seq_one_letter_code
_entity_poly.pdbx_strand_id
1 'polypeptide(L)'
;MLRAERAPDPLERMLAVCRVVLCLATDLVRPGRGFGDTPTVVLGQHYLSRRQLGERHRGDTMQLFLQELASHEPLGPTQHPKYTAPASSAPPGTALPAPVAATLSLRVRPTVAARQQPTGLLAQLGGGSKVGKSGGGGGGGADGAPPAWLECSFEGHAVVTLLRHAEEYRITLPSLVLTAPLAEACPLDFSGAAVILCEGTGLAATLRFAPFKGGRVTGSVATLLGGGHKEVASIGGSWLGTVTADSEEGSGVLWDAAAQSLPPATVNLAQPGPRAFTRLWTAILEAAVYVDATTAAKEGKRAAELAAALPAHMRHCLLYAVESSGLKSKQQQEAEQEAEIAAAAAAGAGVGPAVAAALPPCVLADHAKHGTLTYQIHYRVQPC
;
A
#
# COMPACT_ATOMS: atom_id res chain seq x y z
N MET A 1 9.67 -8.65 -12.39
CA MET A 1 9.76 -10.12 -12.29
C MET A 1 10.35 -10.76 -13.54
N LEU A 2 9.66 -10.85 -14.69
CA LEU A 2 10.21 -11.51 -15.89
C LEU A 2 11.55 -10.90 -16.38
N ARG A 3 11.71 -9.58 -16.28
CA ARG A 3 12.98 -8.92 -16.58
C ARG A 3 14.11 -9.36 -15.62
N ALA A 4 13.81 -9.45 -14.32
CA ALA A 4 14.76 -9.95 -13.32
C ALA A 4 15.14 -11.41 -13.60
N GLU A 5 14.16 -12.27 -13.89
CA GLU A 5 14.41 -13.67 -14.23
C GLU A 5 15.31 -13.83 -15.49
N ARG A 6 15.28 -12.87 -16.42
CA ARG A 6 16.08 -12.88 -17.66
C ARG A 6 17.45 -12.22 -17.52
N ALA A 7 17.65 -11.35 -16.55
CA ALA A 7 18.89 -10.60 -16.39
C ALA A 7 20.03 -11.54 -15.99
N PRO A 8 21.13 -11.59 -16.77
CA PRO A 8 22.26 -12.48 -16.51
C PRO A 8 23.09 -12.01 -15.32
N ASP A 9 23.14 -10.71 -15.08
CA ASP A 9 23.95 -10.09 -14.05
C ASP A 9 23.16 -9.89 -12.72
N PRO A 10 23.75 -10.21 -11.54
CA PRO A 10 23.10 -10.02 -10.24
C PRO A 10 22.65 -8.58 -9.93
N LEU A 11 23.42 -7.57 -10.35
CA LEU A 11 23.06 -6.16 -10.15
C LEU A 11 21.85 -5.81 -11.01
N GLU A 12 21.81 -6.22 -12.28
CA GLU A 12 20.63 -6.04 -13.13
C GLU A 12 19.38 -6.72 -12.54
N ARG A 13 19.53 -7.92 -11.97
CA ARG A 13 18.44 -8.62 -11.26
C ARG A 13 17.96 -7.82 -10.06
N MET A 14 18.88 -7.35 -9.21
CA MET A 14 18.56 -6.52 -8.05
C MET A 14 17.84 -5.23 -8.44
N LEU A 15 18.30 -4.53 -9.48
CA LEU A 15 17.65 -3.33 -10.03
C LEU A 15 16.25 -3.64 -10.59
N ALA A 16 16.08 -4.77 -11.26
CA ALA A 16 14.78 -5.23 -11.72
C ALA A 16 13.83 -5.61 -10.58
N VAL A 17 14.34 -6.04 -9.42
CA VAL A 17 13.57 -6.23 -8.18
C VAL A 17 13.25 -4.89 -7.51
N CYS A 18 14.15 -3.90 -7.52
CA CYS A 18 13.85 -2.53 -7.09
C CYS A 18 12.66 -1.96 -7.88
N ARG A 19 12.60 -2.22 -9.19
CA ARG A 19 11.43 -1.87 -10.02
C ARG A 19 10.15 -2.58 -9.56
N VAL A 20 10.21 -3.82 -9.09
CA VAL A 20 9.03 -4.51 -8.53
C VAL A 20 8.51 -3.77 -7.30
N VAL A 21 9.38 -3.25 -6.43
CA VAL A 21 8.97 -2.43 -5.29
C VAL A 21 8.25 -1.15 -5.73
N LEU A 22 8.79 -0.46 -6.73
CA LEU A 22 8.15 0.73 -7.31
C LEU A 22 6.79 0.39 -7.95
N CYS A 23 6.66 -0.75 -8.65
CA CYS A 23 5.37 -1.25 -9.12
C CYS A 23 4.38 -1.47 -7.97
N LEU A 24 4.79 -2.20 -6.91
CA LEU A 24 3.91 -2.49 -5.77
C LEU A 24 3.44 -1.22 -5.06
N ALA A 25 4.35 -0.27 -4.83
CA ALA A 25 4.00 1.02 -4.24
C ALA A 25 3.02 1.79 -5.13
N THR A 26 3.27 1.85 -6.44
CA THR A 26 2.40 2.62 -7.34
C THR A 26 1.04 1.97 -7.59
N ASP A 27 0.96 0.64 -7.61
CA ASP A 27 -0.32 -0.08 -7.70
C ASP A 27 -1.14 0.06 -6.42
N LEU A 28 -0.51 0.21 -5.26
CA LEU A 28 -1.20 0.58 -4.01
C LEU A 28 -1.93 1.92 -4.14
N VAL A 29 -1.35 2.91 -4.83
CA VAL A 29 -2.02 4.21 -5.02
C VAL A 29 -2.90 4.28 -6.27
N ARG A 30 -2.92 3.24 -7.10
CA ARG A 30 -3.67 3.21 -8.36
C ARG A 30 -5.18 3.00 -8.13
N PRO A 31 -6.04 3.79 -8.79
CA PRO A 31 -7.47 3.50 -8.89
C PRO A 31 -7.72 2.14 -9.53
N GLY A 32 -8.77 1.46 -9.06
CA GLY A 32 -9.29 0.23 -9.65
C GLY A 32 -10.00 0.49 -10.97
N ARG A 33 -10.36 -0.57 -11.69
CA ARG A 33 -10.95 -0.49 -13.04
C ARG A 33 -12.46 -0.66 -13.05
N GLY A 34 -13.08 -1.09 -11.95
CA GLY A 34 -14.52 -1.26 -11.87
C GLY A 34 -15.05 -1.48 -10.45
N PHE A 35 -16.36 -1.62 -10.32
CA PHE A 35 -17.05 -1.76 -9.03
C PHE A 35 -16.57 -2.95 -8.17
N GLY A 36 -16.09 -4.03 -8.80
CA GLY A 36 -15.51 -5.19 -8.09
C GLY A 36 -14.16 -4.91 -7.43
N ASP A 37 -13.56 -3.75 -7.70
CA ASP A 37 -12.30 -3.30 -7.10
C ASP A 37 -12.53 -2.30 -5.95
N THR A 38 -13.77 -1.99 -5.59
CA THR A 38 -14.08 -1.11 -4.46
C THR A 38 -13.72 -1.81 -3.15
N PRO A 39 -12.86 -1.23 -2.29
CA PRO A 39 -12.52 -1.81 -1.00
C PRO A 39 -13.78 -2.04 -0.19
N THR A 40 -13.91 -3.27 0.29
CA THR A 40 -15.06 -3.70 1.06
C THR A 40 -14.49 -4.42 2.27
N VAL A 41 -14.78 -3.93 3.48
CA VAL A 41 -14.37 -4.63 4.70
C VAL A 41 -15.30 -5.81 4.87
N VAL A 42 -14.96 -6.93 4.24
CA VAL A 42 -15.67 -8.20 4.40
C VAL A 42 -14.61 -9.24 4.73
N LEU A 43 -14.93 -10.06 5.72
CA LEU A 43 -14.05 -11.12 6.19
C LEU A 43 -13.94 -12.24 5.15
N GLY A 44 -12.73 -12.76 4.96
CA GLY A 44 -12.50 -13.95 4.13
C GLY A 44 -12.56 -13.69 2.63
N GLN A 45 -12.26 -12.46 2.19
CA GLN A 45 -12.19 -12.17 0.76
C GLN A 45 -11.02 -12.87 0.12
N HIS A 46 -11.35 -13.70 -0.86
CA HIS A 46 -10.39 -14.46 -1.64
C HIS A 46 -10.63 -14.17 -3.12
N TYR A 47 -9.57 -13.76 -3.82
CA TYR A 47 -9.59 -13.54 -5.25
C TYR A 47 -8.56 -14.43 -5.92
N LEU A 48 -9.01 -15.20 -6.91
CA LEU A 48 -8.16 -16.01 -7.77
C LEU A 48 -8.33 -15.54 -9.21
N SER A 49 -7.22 -15.28 -9.89
CA SER A 49 -7.24 -15.01 -11.33
C SER A 49 -6.07 -15.68 -12.05
N ARG A 50 -6.29 -15.97 -13.32
CA ARG A 50 -5.29 -16.48 -14.25
C ARG A 50 -5.32 -15.58 -15.49
N ARG A 51 -4.17 -15.04 -15.87
CA ARG A 51 -4.01 -14.17 -17.03
C ARG A 51 -2.94 -14.74 -17.95
N GLN A 52 -3.20 -14.76 -19.25
CA GLN A 52 -2.14 -14.98 -20.23
C GLN A 52 -1.38 -13.67 -20.41
N LEU A 53 -0.07 -13.70 -20.16
CA LEU A 53 0.82 -12.60 -20.48
C LEU A 53 1.19 -12.75 -21.96
N GLY A 54 0.77 -11.80 -22.79
CA GLY A 54 0.94 -11.84 -24.24
C GLY A 54 2.40 -11.78 -24.73
N GLU A 55 3.38 -11.66 -23.83
CA GLU A 55 4.79 -11.79 -24.19
C GLU A 55 5.14 -13.27 -24.41
N ARG A 56 5.39 -13.63 -25.67
CA ARG A 56 6.00 -14.91 -26.04
C ARG A 56 7.38 -15.02 -25.40
N HIS A 57 7.53 -15.88 -24.40
CA HIS A 57 8.83 -16.34 -23.93
C HIS A 57 9.38 -17.36 -24.93
N ARG A 58 10.36 -16.99 -25.77
CA ARG A 58 10.95 -17.90 -26.79
C ARG A 58 9.94 -18.54 -27.77
N GLY A 59 8.77 -17.94 -27.94
CA GLY A 59 7.66 -18.51 -28.72
C GLY A 59 6.49 -19.00 -27.86
N ASP A 60 6.70 -19.22 -26.57
CA ASP A 60 5.72 -19.79 -25.64
C ASP A 60 4.95 -18.69 -24.90
N THR A 61 3.64 -18.79 -24.89
CA THR A 61 2.77 -17.88 -24.14
C THR A 61 3.07 -18.02 -22.64
N MET A 62 3.12 -16.93 -21.86
CA MET A 62 3.31 -17.01 -20.41
C MET A 62 1.97 -16.89 -19.68
N GLN A 63 1.87 -17.48 -18.49
CA GLN A 63 0.71 -17.39 -17.61
C GLN A 63 1.09 -16.77 -16.27
N LEU A 64 0.28 -15.82 -15.84
CA LEU A 64 0.30 -15.26 -14.49
C LEU A 64 -0.88 -15.84 -13.72
N PHE A 65 -0.59 -16.47 -12.60
CA PHE A 65 -1.58 -16.83 -11.59
C PHE A 65 -1.46 -15.81 -10.45
N LEU A 66 -2.60 -15.28 -10.04
CA LEU A 66 -2.73 -14.32 -8.97
C LEU A 66 -3.73 -14.85 -7.95
N GLN A 67 -3.29 -14.89 -6.69
CA GLN A 67 -4.14 -15.13 -5.54
C GLN A 67 -4.01 -13.95 -4.56
N GLU A 68 -5.12 -13.31 -4.21
CA GLU A 68 -5.16 -12.29 -3.16
C GLU A 68 -6.09 -12.74 -2.04
N LEU A 69 -5.65 -12.55 -0.79
CA LEU A 69 -6.43 -12.83 0.41
C LEU A 69 -6.38 -11.66 1.38
N ALA A 70 -7.49 -11.40 2.06
CA ALA A 70 -7.55 -10.58 3.26
C ALA A 70 -8.25 -11.35 4.37
N SER A 71 -7.51 -11.65 5.44
CA SER A 71 -7.99 -12.44 6.57
C SER A 71 -7.29 -12.05 7.87
N HIS A 72 -7.96 -12.24 9.01
CA HIS A 72 -7.32 -12.02 10.31
C HIS A 72 -6.29 -13.11 10.64
N GLU A 73 -6.47 -14.32 10.12
CA GLU A 73 -5.51 -15.41 10.25
C GLU A 73 -4.67 -15.50 8.97
N PRO A 74 -3.33 -15.49 9.05
CA PRO A 74 -2.49 -15.59 7.87
C PRO A 74 -2.63 -16.98 7.27
N LEU A 75 -3.33 -17.07 6.14
CA LEU A 75 -3.47 -18.32 5.41
C LEU A 75 -2.22 -18.62 4.59
N GLY A 76 -1.96 -19.90 4.33
CA GLY A 76 -0.99 -20.29 3.32
C GLY A 76 -1.56 -20.05 1.91
N PRO A 77 -0.71 -20.01 0.87
CA PRO A 77 -1.18 -20.04 -0.50
C PRO A 77 -2.07 -21.28 -0.69
N THR A 78 -3.30 -21.06 -1.11
CA THR A 78 -4.27 -22.16 -1.23
C THR A 78 -4.00 -22.90 -2.52
N GLN A 79 -3.77 -24.21 -2.42
CA GLN A 79 -3.63 -25.00 -3.63
C GLN A 79 -5.00 -25.18 -4.27
N HIS A 80 -5.19 -24.60 -5.46
CA HIS A 80 -6.38 -24.79 -6.24
C HIS A 80 -6.08 -25.76 -7.39
N PRO A 81 -6.77 -26.92 -7.51
CA PRO A 81 -6.44 -27.95 -8.52
C PRO A 81 -6.35 -27.41 -9.95
N LYS A 82 -7.22 -26.46 -10.31
CA LYS A 82 -7.22 -25.79 -11.62
C LYS A 82 -6.00 -24.90 -11.91
N TYR A 83 -5.30 -24.45 -10.86
CA TYR A 83 -4.28 -23.39 -10.95
C TYR A 83 -2.92 -23.79 -10.37
N THR A 84 -2.85 -24.81 -9.50
CA THR A 84 -1.64 -25.19 -8.77
C THR A 84 -1.41 -26.70 -8.70
N ALA A 85 -2.20 -27.52 -9.41
CA ALA A 85 -2.04 -28.97 -9.36
C ALA A 85 -0.58 -29.36 -9.68
N PRO A 86 0.07 -30.17 -8.81
CA PRO A 86 1.38 -30.70 -9.12
C PRO A 86 1.31 -31.56 -10.37
N ALA A 87 2.42 -31.60 -11.10
CA ALA A 87 2.53 -32.37 -12.33
C ALA A 87 2.16 -33.85 -12.17
N SER A 88 2.35 -34.38 -10.96
CA SER A 88 2.06 -35.77 -10.58
C SER A 88 0.57 -36.10 -10.42
N SER A 89 -0.33 -35.11 -10.31
CA SER A 89 -1.77 -35.35 -10.17
C SER A 89 -2.54 -35.21 -11.48
N ALA A 90 -1.85 -34.98 -12.60
CA ALA A 90 -2.48 -34.89 -13.90
C ALA A 90 -2.86 -36.30 -14.41
N PRO A 91 -4.07 -36.49 -14.98
CA PRO A 91 -4.42 -37.76 -15.60
C PRO A 91 -3.38 -38.19 -16.65
N PRO A 92 -3.20 -39.49 -16.87
CA PRO A 92 -2.29 -39.98 -17.91
C PRO A 92 -2.69 -39.39 -19.27
N GLY A 93 -1.75 -38.72 -19.93
CA GLY A 93 -1.97 -38.03 -21.21
C GLY A 93 -2.15 -36.51 -21.13
N THR A 94 -2.22 -35.92 -19.93
CA THR A 94 -2.20 -34.46 -19.76
C THR A 94 -0.76 -33.96 -19.71
N ALA A 95 -0.46 -32.88 -20.45
CA ALA A 95 0.86 -32.25 -20.43
C ALA A 95 1.23 -31.82 -18.99
N LEU A 96 2.47 -32.13 -18.58
CA LEU A 96 2.98 -31.72 -17.27
C LEU A 96 2.96 -30.18 -17.19
N PRO A 97 2.48 -29.58 -16.08
CA PRO A 97 2.51 -28.14 -15.88
C PRO A 97 3.94 -27.62 -16.00
N ALA A 98 4.11 -26.57 -16.81
CA ALA A 98 5.41 -25.96 -17.04
C ALA A 98 6.07 -25.48 -15.73
N PRO A 99 7.42 -25.55 -15.64
CA PRO A 99 8.14 -25.12 -14.46
C PRO A 99 7.86 -23.64 -14.16
N VAL A 100 7.80 -23.30 -12.88
CA VAL A 100 7.62 -21.91 -12.45
C VAL A 100 8.87 -21.12 -12.79
N ALA A 101 8.70 -19.97 -13.42
CA ALA A 101 9.81 -19.08 -13.74
C ALA A 101 10.16 -18.19 -12.55
N ALA A 102 9.15 -17.52 -11.98
CA ALA A 102 9.33 -16.64 -10.83
C ALA A 102 8.06 -16.57 -9.97
N THR A 103 8.23 -16.27 -8.68
CA THR A 103 7.13 -16.03 -7.74
C THR A 103 7.31 -14.70 -7.01
N LEU A 104 6.19 -14.09 -6.63
CA LEU A 104 6.14 -12.99 -5.66
C LEU A 104 5.13 -13.40 -4.60
N SER A 105 5.52 -13.34 -3.33
CA SER A 105 4.64 -13.53 -2.20
C SER A 105 4.76 -12.30 -1.30
N LEU A 106 3.69 -11.54 -1.11
CA LEU A 106 3.64 -10.45 -0.15
C LEU A 106 2.65 -10.80 0.94
N ARG A 107 3.08 -10.67 2.19
CA ARG A 107 2.24 -10.82 3.38
C ARG A 107 2.51 -9.63 4.27
N VAL A 108 1.48 -8.80 4.47
CA VAL A 108 1.58 -7.60 5.30
C VAL A 108 0.34 -7.39 6.14
N ARG A 109 0.56 -6.89 7.35
CA ARG A 109 -0.47 -6.37 8.24
C ARG A 109 -0.32 -4.84 8.29
N PRO A 110 -1.29 -4.08 7.78
CA PRO A 110 -1.28 -2.63 7.91
C PRO A 110 -1.45 -2.20 9.37
N THR A 111 -0.67 -1.22 9.79
CA THR A 111 -0.85 -0.50 11.05
C THR A 111 -0.94 0.99 10.75
N VAL A 112 -1.95 1.67 11.27
CA VAL A 112 -2.19 3.09 10.97
C VAL A 112 -1.98 3.94 12.22
N ALA A 113 -1.25 5.04 12.08
CA ALA A 113 -1.05 6.03 13.12
C ALA A 113 -1.40 7.43 12.60
N ALA A 114 -2.11 8.22 13.41
CA ALA A 114 -2.24 9.65 13.18
C ALA A 114 -0.99 10.36 13.69
N ARG A 115 -0.38 11.19 12.84
CA ARG A 115 0.85 11.92 13.12
C ARG A 115 0.60 13.42 12.97
N GLN A 116 1.41 14.22 13.64
CA GLN A 116 1.42 15.66 13.49
C GLN A 116 2.85 16.13 13.25
N GLN A 117 3.04 17.12 12.39
CA GLN A 117 4.37 17.66 12.14
C GLN A 117 4.88 18.35 13.39
N PRO A 118 6.13 18.12 13.83
CA PRO A 118 6.74 18.95 14.84
C PRO A 118 6.77 20.39 14.32
N THR A 119 6.37 21.34 15.16
CA THR A 119 6.15 22.76 14.84
C THR A 119 7.38 23.53 14.31
N GLY A 120 8.50 22.86 14.00
CA GLY A 120 9.73 23.44 13.44
C GLY A 120 10.18 22.86 12.09
N LEU A 121 9.56 21.79 11.57
CA LEU A 121 9.97 21.16 10.31
C LEU A 121 9.47 21.89 9.05
N LEU A 122 8.47 22.76 9.20
CA LEU A 122 7.99 23.68 8.15
C LEU A 122 9.11 24.66 7.71
N ALA A 123 10.04 25.00 8.61
CA ALA A 123 11.19 25.85 8.31
C ALA A 123 12.31 25.10 7.53
N GLN A 124 12.36 23.77 7.61
CA GLN A 124 13.41 22.94 6.97
C GLN A 124 12.96 22.28 5.66
N LEU A 125 11.66 22.31 5.33
CA LEU A 125 11.11 21.67 4.13
C LEU A 125 10.90 22.60 2.93
N GLY A 126 11.39 23.85 2.98
CA GLY A 126 11.70 24.61 1.76
C GLY A 126 10.50 24.99 0.90
N GLY A 127 9.51 25.66 1.49
CA GLY A 127 8.39 26.31 0.78
C GLY A 127 8.37 27.83 0.97
N GLY A 128 9.50 28.46 1.27
CA GLY A 128 9.64 29.91 1.38
C GLY A 128 9.57 30.61 0.03
N SER A 129 8.48 30.42 -0.72
CA SER A 129 8.07 31.43 -1.70
C SER A 129 7.62 32.64 -0.89
N LYS A 130 8.45 33.69 -0.89
CA LYS A 130 7.98 35.05 -0.65
C LYS A 130 6.90 35.35 -1.69
N VAL A 131 5.65 35.03 -1.38
CA VAL A 131 4.50 35.57 -2.11
C VAL A 131 4.54 37.07 -1.86
N GLY A 132 4.80 37.81 -2.93
CA GLY A 132 4.80 39.27 -2.92
C GLY A 132 3.46 39.78 -2.38
N LYS A 133 3.54 40.83 -1.57
CA LYS A 133 2.42 41.69 -1.23
C LYS A 133 1.73 42.16 -2.51
N SER A 134 0.54 41.63 -2.80
CA SER A 134 -0.48 42.33 -3.57
C SER A 134 -1.81 42.12 -2.85
N GLY A 135 -2.39 43.22 -2.39
CA GLY A 135 -3.55 43.23 -1.51
C GLY A 135 -4.84 42.82 -2.20
N GLY A 136 -5.81 42.43 -1.37
CA GLY A 136 -7.19 42.14 -1.76
C GLY A 136 -7.83 41.24 -0.71
N GLY A 137 -8.77 41.80 0.05
CA GLY A 137 -9.36 41.16 1.23
C GLY A 137 -10.29 39.98 0.91
N GLY A 138 -10.40 39.08 1.87
CA GLY A 138 -11.33 37.96 1.92
C GLY A 138 -10.95 37.04 3.08
N GLY A 139 -11.71 37.12 4.17
CA GLY A 139 -11.40 36.44 5.44
C GLY A 139 -11.66 34.93 5.41
N GLY A 140 -10.96 34.20 6.29
CA GLY A 140 -11.26 32.80 6.60
C GLY A 140 -10.04 31.96 7.02
N GLY A 141 -9.51 32.21 8.23
CA GLY A 141 -8.76 31.26 9.07
C GLY A 141 -7.69 30.35 8.44
N ALA A 142 -6.50 30.89 8.18
CA ALA A 142 -5.28 30.08 8.03
C ALA A 142 -4.50 30.06 9.35
N ASP A 143 -4.95 29.23 10.29
CA ASP A 143 -4.24 29.00 11.55
C ASP A 143 -2.99 28.16 11.23
N GLY A 144 -1.80 28.71 11.47
CA GLY A 144 -0.48 28.15 11.11
C GLY A 144 -0.06 26.91 11.91
N ALA A 145 -1.02 26.09 12.32
CA ALA A 145 -0.78 24.83 13.00
C ALA A 145 -0.30 23.76 12.00
N PRO A 146 0.67 22.90 12.38
CA PRO A 146 1.18 21.85 11.51
C PRO A 146 0.05 20.87 11.14
N PRO A 147 -0.05 20.47 9.86
CA PRO A 147 -1.07 19.52 9.43
C PRO A 147 -0.86 18.17 10.12
N ALA A 148 -1.97 17.48 10.41
CA ALA A 148 -1.96 16.09 10.82
C ALA A 148 -2.22 15.17 9.61
N TRP A 149 -1.56 14.02 9.57
CA TRP A 149 -1.68 13.04 8.50
C TRP A 149 -1.85 11.64 9.07
N LEU A 150 -2.25 10.68 8.23
CA LEU A 150 -2.15 9.26 8.58
C LEU A 150 -0.91 8.66 7.94
N GLU A 151 -0.21 7.86 8.73
CA GLU A 151 0.90 7.03 8.28
C GLU A 151 0.46 5.56 8.44
N CYS A 152 0.45 4.83 7.34
CA CYS A 152 0.14 3.42 7.27
C CYS A 152 1.43 2.64 7.03
N SER A 153 1.89 1.92 8.04
CA SER A 153 3.06 1.04 7.97
C SER A 153 2.62 -0.39 7.65
N PHE A 154 3.48 -1.15 6.97
CA PHE A 154 3.18 -2.51 6.54
C PHE A 154 4.08 -3.51 7.26
N GLU A 155 3.56 -4.14 8.32
CA GLU A 155 4.30 -5.17 9.06
C GLU A 155 4.32 -6.46 8.24
N GLY A 156 5.51 -6.88 7.82
CA GLY A 156 5.69 -8.09 7.03
C GLY A 156 6.72 -7.88 5.93
N HIS A 157 6.67 -8.72 4.90
CA HIS A 157 7.62 -8.65 3.81
C HIS A 157 7.05 -9.23 2.51
N ALA A 158 7.61 -8.76 1.41
CA ALA A 158 7.52 -9.40 0.11
C ALA A 158 8.73 -10.33 -0.10
N VAL A 159 8.50 -11.44 -0.78
CA VAL A 159 9.52 -12.39 -1.22
C VAL A 159 9.39 -12.54 -2.72
N VAL A 160 10.45 -12.23 -3.46
CA VAL A 160 10.57 -12.57 -4.89
C VAL A 160 11.53 -13.74 -5.01
N THR A 161 11.09 -14.83 -5.64
CA THR A 161 11.97 -15.98 -5.94
C THR A 161 12.20 -16.07 -7.43
N LEU A 162 13.48 -16.11 -7.82
CA LEU A 162 13.93 -16.30 -9.21
C LEU A 162 14.52 -17.71 -9.33
N LEU A 163 13.71 -18.65 -9.84
CA LEU A 163 13.99 -20.08 -9.71
C LEU A 163 15.20 -20.54 -10.53
N ARG A 164 15.43 -19.93 -11.71
CA ARG A 164 16.60 -20.23 -12.54
C ARG A 164 17.92 -19.91 -11.86
N HIS A 165 17.93 -18.87 -11.05
CA HIS A 165 19.13 -18.36 -10.39
C HIS A 165 19.30 -18.91 -8.96
N ALA A 166 18.31 -19.67 -8.47
CA ALA A 166 18.22 -20.10 -7.07
C ALA A 166 18.31 -18.90 -6.08
N GLU A 167 17.71 -17.77 -6.44
CA GLU A 167 17.76 -16.54 -5.67
C GLU A 167 16.43 -16.23 -4.99
N GLU A 168 16.51 -15.80 -3.74
CA GLU A 168 15.41 -15.25 -2.95
C GLU A 168 15.72 -13.80 -2.56
N TYR A 169 14.77 -12.90 -2.84
CA TYR A 169 14.84 -11.49 -2.49
C TYR A 169 13.79 -11.18 -1.45
N ARG A 170 14.21 -10.74 -0.26
CA ARG A 170 13.34 -10.29 0.82
C ARG A 170 13.20 -8.79 0.79
N ILE A 171 11.96 -8.30 0.84
CA ILE A 171 11.60 -6.92 0.56
C ILE A 171 10.76 -6.37 1.71
N THR A 172 11.17 -5.27 2.31
CA THR A 172 10.28 -4.44 3.15
C THR A 172 9.58 -3.39 2.28
N LEU A 173 8.37 -2.99 2.66
CA LEU A 173 7.61 -1.96 1.97
C LEU A 173 7.79 -0.58 2.64
N PRO A 174 7.74 0.53 1.88
CA PRO A 174 7.65 1.86 2.46
C PRO A 174 6.27 2.09 3.08
N SER A 175 6.15 3.03 4.01
CA SER A 175 4.87 3.40 4.60
C SER A 175 4.07 4.31 3.66
N LEU A 176 2.76 4.11 3.59
CA LEU A 176 1.83 4.97 2.86
C LEU A 176 1.43 6.16 3.73
N VAL A 177 1.43 7.37 3.16
CA VAL A 177 1.07 8.62 3.85
C VAL A 177 -0.19 9.20 3.23
N LEU A 178 -1.17 9.55 4.07
CA LEU A 178 -2.40 10.22 3.68
C LEU A 178 -2.39 11.63 4.28
N THR A 179 -2.10 12.62 3.43
CA THR A 179 -1.69 13.95 3.88
C THR A 179 -2.84 14.83 4.38
N ALA A 180 -4.06 14.60 3.86
CA ALA A 180 -5.27 15.28 4.29
C ALA A 180 -6.44 14.28 4.39
N PRO A 181 -6.44 13.37 5.38
CA PRO A 181 -7.32 12.19 5.40
C PRO A 181 -8.82 12.50 5.35
N LEU A 182 -9.23 13.67 5.84
CA LEU A 182 -10.63 14.09 5.89
C LEU A 182 -11.09 14.89 4.65
N ALA A 183 -10.18 15.15 3.70
CA ALA A 183 -10.49 15.89 2.49
C ALA A 183 -11.09 14.96 1.42
N GLU A 184 -11.96 15.52 0.57
CA GLU A 184 -12.54 14.79 -0.57
C GLU A 184 -11.46 14.25 -1.53
N ALA A 185 -10.40 15.02 -1.74
CA ALA A 185 -9.21 14.58 -2.46
C ALA A 185 -8.03 14.54 -1.50
N CYS A 186 -7.87 13.44 -0.76
CA CYS A 186 -6.72 13.18 0.10
C CYS A 186 -5.50 12.79 -0.74
N PRO A 187 -4.42 13.58 -0.77
CA PRO A 187 -3.20 13.21 -1.48
C PRO A 187 -2.46 12.07 -0.76
N LEU A 188 -1.98 11.12 -1.54
CA LEU A 188 -1.22 9.95 -1.13
C LEU A 188 0.28 10.13 -1.45
N ASP A 189 1.14 9.73 -0.53
CA ASP A 189 2.60 9.70 -0.73
C ASP A 189 3.23 8.50 -0.01
N PHE A 190 4.55 8.34 -0.14
CA PHE A 190 5.32 7.31 0.54
C PHE A 190 6.38 7.89 1.46
N SER A 191 6.66 7.18 2.56
CA SER A 191 7.70 7.53 3.51
C SER A 191 8.51 6.33 3.97
N GLY A 192 9.67 6.58 4.56
CA GLY A 192 10.53 5.54 5.11
C GLY A 192 11.39 4.87 4.04
N ALA A 193 11.82 3.63 4.32
CA ALA A 193 12.75 2.89 3.47
C ALA A 193 12.20 1.51 3.12
N ALA A 194 12.26 1.16 1.84
CA ALA A 194 12.14 -0.21 1.37
C ALA A 194 13.54 -0.81 1.26
N VAL A 195 13.76 -1.94 1.91
CA VAL A 195 15.03 -2.67 1.91
C VAL A 195 14.82 -3.97 1.15
N ILE A 196 15.72 -4.25 0.22
CA ILE A 196 15.72 -5.46 -0.60
C ILE A 196 17.02 -6.21 -0.31
N LEU A 197 16.92 -7.45 0.13
CA LEU A 197 18.07 -8.28 0.50
C LEU A 197 18.05 -9.57 -0.31
N CYS A 198 19.19 -9.93 -0.91
CA CYS A 198 19.41 -11.24 -1.51
C CYS A 198 20.72 -11.83 -0.98
N GLU A 199 20.62 -12.78 -0.05
CA GLU A 199 21.80 -13.42 0.56
C GLU A 199 22.63 -14.21 -0.45
N GLY A 200 21.97 -14.87 -1.41
CA GLY A 200 22.64 -15.69 -2.43
C GLY A 200 23.56 -14.90 -3.36
N THR A 201 23.28 -13.62 -3.58
CA THR A 201 24.14 -12.72 -4.37
C THR A 201 25.04 -11.85 -3.51
N GLY A 202 24.79 -11.79 -2.19
CA GLY A 202 25.43 -10.85 -1.29
C GLY A 202 25.11 -9.39 -1.60
N LEU A 203 23.99 -9.10 -2.27
CA LEU A 203 23.55 -7.74 -2.60
C LEU A 203 22.40 -7.30 -1.69
N ALA A 204 22.41 -6.01 -1.34
CA ALA A 204 21.27 -5.32 -0.75
C ALA A 204 21.00 -4.00 -1.47
N ALA A 205 19.73 -3.64 -1.59
CA ALA A 205 19.31 -2.32 -2.06
C ALA A 205 18.44 -1.64 -1.02
N THR A 206 18.53 -0.32 -0.93
CA THR A 206 17.66 0.51 -0.09
C THR A 206 17.05 1.61 -0.95
N LEU A 207 15.72 1.72 -0.96
CA LEU A 207 14.98 2.82 -1.57
C LEU A 207 14.32 3.65 -0.46
N ARG A 208 14.70 4.91 -0.32
CA ARG A 208 14.14 5.86 0.65
C ARG A 208 13.14 6.77 -0.04
N PHE A 209 11.94 6.83 0.52
CA PHE A 209 10.84 7.67 0.06
C PHE A 209 10.73 8.87 1.00
N ALA A 210 10.76 10.07 0.44
CA ALA A 210 10.64 11.30 1.20
C ALA A 210 9.25 11.91 0.96
N PRO A 211 8.33 11.85 1.93
CA PRO A 211 6.99 12.35 1.74
C PRO A 211 7.02 13.87 1.59
N PHE A 212 6.02 14.43 0.89
CA PHE A 212 5.86 15.87 0.66
C PHE A 212 6.94 16.52 -0.22
N LYS A 213 7.77 15.72 -0.90
CA LYS A 213 8.85 16.20 -1.77
C LYS A 213 8.64 15.82 -3.23
N GLY A 214 7.40 15.90 -3.72
CA GLY A 214 7.07 15.58 -5.12
C GLY A 214 7.38 14.15 -5.51
N GLY A 215 7.16 13.21 -4.59
CA GLY A 215 7.43 11.79 -4.78
C GLY A 215 8.91 11.40 -4.85
N ARG A 216 9.79 12.18 -4.22
CA ARG A 216 11.25 11.94 -4.23
C ARG A 216 11.61 10.55 -3.71
N VAL A 217 12.43 9.85 -4.48
CA VAL A 217 13.06 8.57 -4.13
C VAL A 217 14.58 8.71 -4.26
N THR A 218 15.29 8.22 -3.25
CA THR A 218 16.76 8.11 -3.26
C THR A 218 17.16 6.74 -2.74
N GLY A 219 18.18 6.12 -3.28
CA GLY A 219 18.60 4.80 -2.86
C GLY A 219 19.97 4.42 -3.37
N SER A 220 20.38 3.22 -3.01
CA SER A 220 21.60 2.60 -3.53
C SER A 220 21.52 1.08 -3.45
N VAL A 221 22.37 0.43 -4.25
CA VAL A 221 22.66 -1.00 -4.19
C VAL A 221 24.09 -1.16 -3.68
N ALA A 222 24.28 -2.04 -2.71
CA ALA A 222 25.57 -2.31 -2.08
C ALA A 222 25.84 -3.81 -1.97
N THR A 223 27.12 -4.17 -1.98
CA THR A 223 27.62 -5.52 -1.66
C THR A 223 27.74 -5.70 -0.14
N LEU A 224 27.45 -6.91 0.34
CA LEU A 224 27.43 -7.29 1.76
C LEU A 224 28.60 -8.21 2.17
N LEU A 225 29.48 -8.56 1.24
CA LEU A 225 30.58 -9.50 1.49
C LEU A 225 31.75 -8.81 2.19
N GLY A 226 32.27 -9.43 3.27
CA GLY A 226 33.59 -9.11 3.82
C GLY A 226 33.67 -7.95 4.81
N GLY A 227 32.57 -7.59 5.50
CA GLY A 227 32.60 -6.64 6.62
C GLY A 227 32.55 -5.15 6.24
N GLY A 228 32.33 -4.83 4.96
CA GLY A 228 32.13 -3.48 4.47
C GLY A 228 30.98 -3.39 3.46
N HIS A 229 30.34 -2.22 3.39
CA HIS A 229 29.35 -1.91 2.36
C HIS A 229 30.04 -1.15 1.23
N LYS A 230 30.24 -1.79 0.06
CA LYS A 230 30.64 -1.07 -1.17
C LYS A 230 29.39 -0.81 -2.01
N GLU A 231 29.05 0.45 -2.19
CA GLU A 231 28.02 0.89 -3.13
C GLU A 231 28.44 0.55 -4.57
N VAL A 232 27.54 -0.10 -5.31
CA VAL A 232 27.76 -0.52 -6.71
C VAL A 232 26.79 0.18 -7.67
N ALA A 233 25.70 0.75 -7.16
CA ALA A 233 24.82 1.62 -7.93
C ALA A 233 24.10 2.61 -7.02
N SER A 234 23.84 3.81 -7.53
CA SER A 234 23.00 4.81 -6.89
C SER A 234 21.64 4.86 -7.60
N ILE A 235 20.58 5.23 -6.87
CA ILE A 235 19.22 5.30 -7.37
C ILE A 235 18.62 6.65 -6.99
N GLY A 236 17.98 7.33 -7.94
CA GLY A 236 17.43 8.66 -7.69
C GLY A 236 16.28 9.02 -8.61
N GLY A 237 15.41 9.92 -8.15
CA GLY A 237 14.36 10.51 -8.98
C GLY A 237 13.05 10.69 -8.24
N SER A 238 11.94 10.47 -8.94
CA SER A 238 10.59 10.55 -8.38
C SER A 238 9.74 9.36 -8.80
N TRP A 239 9.02 8.74 -7.86
CA TRP A 239 8.06 7.67 -8.16
C TRP A 239 6.83 8.17 -8.92
N LEU A 240 6.56 9.48 -8.87
CA LEU A 240 5.55 10.19 -9.67
C LEU A 240 6.07 10.62 -11.05
N GLY A 241 7.37 10.48 -11.30
CA GLY A 241 8.02 10.83 -12.56
C GLY A 241 8.94 9.70 -13.01
N THR A 242 10.23 9.99 -13.12
CA THR A 242 11.24 9.01 -13.50
C THR A 242 12.15 8.68 -12.33
N VAL A 243 12.48 7.40 -12.14
CA VAL A 243 13.55 6.94 -11.26
C VAL A 243 14.63 6.30 -12.12
N THR A 244 15.86 6.76 -11.96
CA THR A 244 17.05 6.25 -12.65
C THR A 244 17.95 5.51 -11.67
N ALA A 245 18.81 4.64 -12.22
CA ALA A 245 19.94 4.07 -11.52
C ALA A 245 21.21 4.35 -12.29
N ASP A 246 22.28 4.63 -11.56
CA ASP A 246 23.60 4.94 -12.09
C ASP A 246 24.63 3.99 -11.44
N SER A 247 25.39 3.25 -12.25
CA SER A 247 26.49 2.38 -11.85
C SER A 247 27.76 2.72 -12.64
N GLU A 248 28.89 2.07 -12.32
CA GLU A 248 30.13 2.19 -13.12
C GLU A 248 29.94 1.72 -14.57
N GLU A 249 28.96 0.84 -14.82
CA GLU A 249 28.66 0.25 -16.12
C GLU A 249 27.73 1.11 -16.97
N GLY A 250 27.01 2.06 -16.34
CA GLY A 250 26.15 3.01 -17.05
C GLY A 250 24.97 3.52 -16.22
N SER A 251 24.11 4.28 -16.90
CA SER A 251 22.87 4.84 -16.34
C SER A 251 21.65 4.29 -17.05
N GLY A 252 20.55 4.09 -16.32
CA GLY A 252 19.32 3.55 -16.89
C GLY A 252 18.05 3.94 -16.15
N VAL A 253 16.92 3.90 -16.85
CA VAL A 253 15.60 4.17 -16.26
C VAL A 253 15.07 2.90 -15.57
N LEU A 254 14.94 2.94 -14.25
CA LEU A 254 14.28 1.88 -13.48
C LEU A 254 12.76 1.97 -13.57
N TRP A 255 12.24 3.20 -13.48
CA TRP A 255 10.81 3.49 -13.41
C TRP A 255 10.47 4.75 -14.17
N ASP A 256 9.32 4.73 -14.84
CA ASP A 256 8.75 5.89 -15.51
C ASP A 256 7.23 5.87 -15.32
N ALA A 257 6.74 6.82 -14.54
CA ALA A 257 5.32 6.98 -14.23
C ALA A 257 4.47 7.28 -15.48
N ALA A 258 5.03 7.99 -16.47
CA ALA A 258 4.33 8.30 -17.71
C ALA A 258 4.07 7.02 -18.52
N ALA A 259 5.07 6.14 -18.62
CA ALA A 259 4.94 4.82 -19.23
C ALA A 259 3.95 3.89 -18.51
N GLN A 260 3.57 4.22 -17.27
CA GLN A 260 2.63 3.46 -16.44
C GLN A 260 1.22 4.09 -16.39
N SER A 261 1.05 5.23 -17.07
CA SER A 261 -0.18 6.04 -17.09
C SER A 261 -0.77 6.21 -15.69
N LEU A 262 0.06 6.62 -14.73
CA LEU A 262 -0.36 6.80 -13.35
C LEU A 262 -1.27 8.04 -13.24
N PRO A 263 -2.52 7.88 -12.77
CA PRO A 263 -3.36 9.02 -12.44
C PRO A 263 -2.85 9.72 -11.17
N PRO A 264 -3.38 10.91 -10.83
CA PRO A 264 -3.09 11.55 -9.55
C PRO A 264 -3.31 10.59 -8.37
N ALA A 265 -2.31 10.53 -7.48
CA ALA A 265 -2.34 9.67 -6.31
C ALA A 265 -3.20 10.29 -5.21
N THR A 266 -4.53 10.25 -5.39
CA THR A 266 -5.50 10.73 -4.39
C THR A 266 -6.51 9.65 -4.03
N VAL A 267 -7.17 9.83 -2.89
CA VAL A 267 -8.30 9.01 -2.43
C VAL A 267 -9.29 9.88 -1.67
N ASN A 268 -10.56 9.51 -1.69
CA ASN A 268 -11.55 10.03 -0.74
C ASN A 268 -11.73 8.96 0.35
N LEU A 269 -11.31 9.18 1.59
CA LEU A 269 -11.47 8.16 2.63
C LEU A 269 -12.93 7.91 3.03
N ALA A 270 -13.83 8.85 2.78
CA ALA A 270 -15.27 8.66 2.95
C ALA A 270 -15.93 7.93 1.76
N GLN A 271 -15.25 7.82 0.62
CA GLN A 271 -15.67 7.07 -0.56
C GLN A 271 -14.45 6.64 -1.41
N PRO A 272 -13.68 5.61 -1.01
CA PRO A 272 -12.39 5.29 -1.62
C PRO A 272 -12.49 4.88 -3.10
N GLY A 273 -13.69 4.49 -3.53
CA GLY A 273 -13.98 4.02 -4.87
C GLY A 273 -13.17 2.77 -5.22
N PRO A 274 -13.15 2.35 -6.49
CA PRO A 274 -12.30 1.27 -6.97
C PRO A 274 -10.82 1.52 -6.67
N ARG A 275 -10.11 0.51 -6.15
CA ARG A 275 -8.65 0.53 -5.88
C ARG A 275 -8.00 -0.74 -6.44
N ALA A 276 -6.83 -0.62 -7.08
CA ALA A 276 -6.17 -1.79 -7.70
C ALA A 276 -5.81 -2.88 -6.68
N PHE A 277 -5.29 -2.50 -5.50
CA PHE A 277 -5.13 -3.41 -4.35
C PHE A 277 -6.33 -3.34 -3.41
N THR A 278 -7.51 -3.71 -3.91
CA THR A 278 -8.78 -3.66 -3.17
C THR A 278 -8.69 -4.26 -1.77
N ARG A 279 -8.12 -5.47 -1.66
CA ARG A 279 -8.03 -6.22 -0.39
C ARG A 279 -7.03 -5.61 0.59
N LEU A 280 -5.94 -5.04 0.09
CA LEU A 280 -5.00 -4.29 0.93
C LEU A 280 -5.65 -3.00 1.43
N TRP A 281 -6.37 -2.28 0.57
CA TRP A 281 -7.15 -1.11 0.99
C TRP A 281 -8.23 -1.46 2.00
N THR A 282 -8.89 -2.61 1.88
CA THR A 282 -9.78 -3.13 2.92
C THR A 282 -9.07 -3.21 4.28
N ALA A 283 -7.87 -3.80 4.34
CA ALA A 283 -7.10 -3.91 5.59
C ALA A 283 -6.61 -2.54 6.09
N ILE A 284 -6.23 -1.63 5.20
CA ILE A 284 -5.84 -0.25 5.56
C ILE A 284 -7.02 0.52 6.16
N LEU A 285 -8.20 0.43 5.54
CA LEU A 285 -9.40 1.13 6.01
C LEU A 285 -9.87 0.58 7.35
N GLU A 286 -9.81 -0.73 7.55
CA GLU A 286 -10.09 -1.37 8.84
C GLU A 286 -9.14 -0.86 9.92
N ALA A 287 -7.82 -0.91 9.68
CA ALA A 287 -6.82 -0.39 10.62
C ALA A 287 -6.99 1.12 10.90
N ALA A 288 -7.41 1.92 9.91
CA ALA A 288 -7.62 3.36 10.07
C ALA A 288 -8.80 3.71 11.00
N VAL A 289 -9.83 2.85 11.06
CA VAL A 289 -10.99 3.05 11.96
C VAL A 289 -10.61 2.83 13.43
N TYR A 290 -9.60 2.00 13.69
CA TYR A 290 -9.11 1.69 15.03
C TYR A 290 -7.91 2.53 15.49
N VAL A 291 -7.64 3.66 14.81
CA VAL A 291 -6.55 4.56 15.22
C VAL A 291 -6.78 5.06 16.64
N ASP A 292 -5.85 4.74 17.53
CA ASP A 292 -5.97 5.07 18.95
C ASP A 292 -5.70 6.57 19.20
N ALA A 293 -6.74 7.30 19.59
CA ALA A 293 -6.66 8.71 19.91
C ALA A 293 -5.71 9.01 21.08
N THR A 294 -5.52 8.07 22.01
CA THR A 294 -4.63 8.29 23.18
C THR A 294 -3.15 8.25 22.77
N THR A 295 -2.78 7.36 21.86
CA THR A 295 -1.46 7.30 21.25
C THR A 295 -1.25 8.48 20.31
N ALA A 296 -2.26 8.84 19.51
CA ALA A 296 -2.22 10.03 18.66
C ALA A 296 -2.03 11.34 19.46
N ALA A 297 -2.58 11.43 20.67
CA ALA A 297 -2.37 12.59 21.55
C ALA A 297 -0.91 12.80 21.95
N LYS A 298 -0.08 11.75 21.94
CA LYS A 298 1.38 11.86 22.17
C LYS A 298 2.10 12.53 21.00
N GLU A 299 1.54 12.43 19.79
CA GLU A 299 2.04 13.10 18.58
C GLU A 299 1.56 14.55 18.50
N GLY A 300 0.38 14.85 19.05
CA GLY A 300 -0.12 16.21 19.24
C GLY A 300 -1.65 16.34 19.15
N LYS A 301 -2.15 17.54 19.46
CA LYS A 301 -3.59 17.83 19.50
C LYS A 301 -4.29 17.54 18.16
N ARG A 302 -3.69 17.92 17.03
CA ARG A 302 -4.29 17.71 15.71
C ARG A 302 -4.30 16.24 15.31
N ALA A 303 -3.30 15.46 15.73
CA ALA A 303 -3.29 14.02 15.52
C ALA A 303 -4.41 13.33 16.32
N ALA A 304 -4.65 13.75 17.57
CA ALA A 304 -5.76 13.24 18.38
C ALA A 304 -7.14 13.62 17.78
N GLU A 305 -7.31 14.88 17.35
CA GLU A 305 -8.54 15.34 16.68
C GLU A 305 -8.80 14.54 15.40
N LEU A 306 -7.77 14.31 14.59
CA LEU A 306 -7.85 13.49 13.39
C LEU A 306 -8.27 12.06 13.73
N ALA A 307 -7.59 11.41 14.68
CA ALA A 307 -7.91 10.04 15.10
C ALA A 307 -9.38 9.91 15.55
N ALA A 308 -9.88 10.87 16.33
CA ALA A 308 -11.27 10.87 16.80
C ALA A 308 -12.30 11.08 15.66
N ALA A 309 -11.95 11.81 14.61
CA ALA A 309 -12.85 12.11 13.49
C ALA A 309 -12.97 10.97 12.46
N LEU A 310 -11.97 10.08 12.38
CA LEU A 310 -11.91 9.04 11.33
C LEU A 310 -13.10 8.07 11.33
N PRO A 311 -13.53 7.48 12.46
CA PRO A 311 -14.63 6.51 12.44
C PRO A 311 -15.92 7.09 11.84
N ALA A 312 -16.28 8.31 12.24
CA ALA A 312 -17.47 8.98 11.73
C ALA A 312 -17.33 9.37 10.25
N HIS A 313 -16.14 9.80 9.81
CA HIS A 313 -15.87 10.14 8.42
C HIS A 313 -15.97 8.90 7.49
N MET A 314 -15.50 7.76 7.96
CA MET A 314 -15.40 6.53 7.17
C MET A 314 -16.63 5.62 7.26
N ARG A 315 -17.66 5.99 8.04
CA ARG A 315 -18.84 5.16 8.32
C ARG A 315 -19.51 4.54 7.08
N HIS A 316 -19.50 5.26 5.96
CA HIS A 316 -20.14 4.83 4.70
C HIS A 316 -19.26 3.92 3.83
N CYS A 317 -17.96 3.86 4.10
CA CYS A 317 -17.00 3.04 3.34
C CYS A 317 -16.97 1.59 3.81
N LEU A 318 -17.27 1.41 5.08
CA LEU A 318 -17.31 0.13 5.74
C LEU A 318 -18.69 -0.40 5.36
N LEU A 319 -18.78 -1.21 4.31
CA LEU A 319 -20.02 -1.78 3.70
C LEU A 319 -20.87 -2.66 4.63
N TYR A 320 -20.70 -2.46 5.92
CA TYR A 320 -21.54 -2.92 6.99
C TYR A 320 -22.83 -2.10 7.16
N ALA A 321 -22.93 -0.93 6.54
CA ALA A 321 -24.20 -0.24 6.36
C ALA A 321 -25.06 -0.95 5.30
N VAL A 322 -25.39 -2.22 5.54
CA VAL A 322 -26.72 -2.70 5.14
C VAL A 322 -27.65 -2.04 6.14
N GLU A 323 -28.09 -0.81 5.85
CA GLU A 323 -29.22 -0.23 6.56
C GLU A 323 -30.41 -1.17 6.35
N SER A 324 -30.62 -2.08 7.29
CA SER A 324 -31.83 -2.91 7.37
C SER A 324 -33.06 -2.05 7.72
N SER A 325 -32.87 -0.78 8.04
CA SER A 325 -33.93 0.23 8.08
C SER A 325 -34.07 0.84 6.70
N GLY A 326 -35.19 0.60 6.02
CA GLY A 326 -35.47 1.14 4.68
C GLY A 326 -35.18 2.63 4.55
N LEU A 327 -34.83 3.05 3.33
CA LEU A 327 -34.53 4.42 2.86
C LEU A 327 -35.08 5.52 3.78
N LYS A 328 -34.26 5.98 4.74
CA LYS A 328 -34.55 7.19 5.53
C LYS A 328 -34.37 8.42 4.65
N SER A 329 -35.07 9.51 4.97
CA SER A 329 -34.96 10.76 4.21
C SER A 329 -33.62 11.46 4.45
N LYS A 330 -33.14 12.23 3.47
CA LYS A 330 -31.87 12.98 3.54
C LYS A 330 -31.75 13.87 4.80
N GLN A 331 -32.85 14.47 5.24
CA GLN A 331 -32.90 15.26 6.47
C GLN A 331 -32.70 14.44 7.75
N GLN A 332 -33.16 13.19 7.78
CA GLN A 332 -32.93 12.29 8.93
C GLN A 332 -31.48 11.83 8.99
N GLN A 333 -30.85 11.58 7.84
CA GLN A 333 -29.44 11.22 7.76
C GLN A 333 -28.52 12.36 8.20
N GLU A 334 -28.83 13.60 7.81
CA GLU A 334 -28.08 14.80 8.20
C GLU A 334 -28.22 15.09 9.71
N ALA A 335 -29.43 14.94 10.27
CA ALA A 335 -29.67 15.16 11.70
C ALA A 335 -29.05 14.07 12.61
N GLU A 336 -29.10 12.80 12.22
CA GLU A 336 -28.42 11.71 12.95
C GLU A 336 -26.89 11.89 12.88
N GLN A 337 -26.36 12.36 11.74
CA GLN A 337 -24.94 12.66 11.58
C GLN A 337 -24.46 13.80 12.50
N GLU A 338 -25.20 14.91 12.58
CA GLU A 338 -24.85 16.02 13.48
C GLU A 338 -24.92 15.61 14.97
N ALA A 339 -25.93 14.83 15.36
CA ALA A 339 -26.10 14.38 16.73
C ALA A 339 -24.99 13.40 17.17
N GLU A 340 -24.57 12.48 16.30
CA GLU A 340 -23.49 11.54 16.59
C GLU A 340 -22.11 12.21 16.60
N ILE A 341 -21.86 13.18 15.71
CA ILE A 341 -20.61 13.96 15.72
C ILE A 341 -20.49 14.73 17.05
N ALA A 342 -21.59 15.30 17.54
CA ALA A 342 -21.63 15.96 18.85
C ALA A 342 -21.39 14.98 20.02
N ALA A 343 -21.91 13.76 19.94
CA ALA A 343 -21.71 12.72 20.94
C ALA A 343 -20.27 12.15 20.94
N ALA A 344 -19.67 11.95 19.76
CA ALA A 344 -18.30 11.51 19.60
C ALA A 344 -17.29 12.56 20.11
N ALA A 345 -17.60 13.85 19.94
CA ALA A 345 -16.80 14.95 20.49
C ALA A 345 -16.85 15.02 22.04
N ALA A 346 -17.88 14.44 22.67
CA ALA A 346 -18.04 14.42 24.13
C ALA A 346 -17.41 13.20 24.81
N ALA A 347 -17.09 12.13 24.08
CA ALA A 347 -16.56 10.89 24.64
C ALA A 347 -15.02 10.88 24.66
N GLY A 348 -14.43 11.21 25.81
CA GLY A 348 -13.01 11.01 26.07
C GLY A 348 -12.67 9.57 26.46
N ALA A 349 -11.57 9.06 25.86
CA ALA A 349 -10.75 7.91 26.24
C ALA A 349 -11.30 6.48 25.98
N GLY A 350 -10.60 5.78 25.09
CA GLY A 350 -10.80 4.37 24.71
C GLY A 350 -11.15 4.23 23.23
N VAL A 351 -10.90 3.06 22.63
CA VAL A 351 -11.47 2.66 21.32
C VAL A 351 -12.98 2.80 21.44
N GLY A 352 -13.48 3.97 21.04
CA GLY A 352 -14.61 4.61 21.72
C GLY A 352 -15.99 4.12 21.26
N PRO A 353 -17.06 4.66 21.87
CA PRO A 353 -18.44 4.46 21.40
C PRO A 353 -18.61 4.80 19.90
N ALA A 354 -17.80 5.71 19.36
CA ALA A 354 -17.79 6.06 17.94
C ALA A 354 -17.38 4.89 17.02
N VAL A 355 -16.43 4.05 17.43
CA VAL A 355 -16.03 2.85 16.67
C VAL A 355 -17.11 1.77 16.78
N ALA A 356 -17.66 1.60 17.98
CA ALA A 356 -18.75 0.65 18.23
C ALA A 356 -20.03 1.00 17.44
N ALA A 357 -20.29 2.29 17.20
CA ALA A 357 -21.38 2.75 16.35
C ALA A 357 -21.08 2.58 14.84
N ALA A 358 -19.80 2.63 14.44
CA ALA A 358 -19.39 2.58 13.04
C ALA A 358 -19.26 1.15 12.46
N LEU A 359 -19.12 0.12 13.31
CA LEU A 359 -18.83 -1.26 12.90
C LEU A 359 -19.82 -2.28 13.49
N PRO A 360 -20.20 -3.34 12.75
CA PRO A 360 -21.06 -4.40 13.28
C PRO A 360 -20.43 -5.18 14.43
N PRO A 361 -21.25 -5.75 15.32
CA PRO A 361 -20.77 -6.56 16.44
C PRO A 361 -19.84 -7.72 16.06
N CYS A 362 -20.08 -8.38 14.91
CA CYS A 362 -19.22 -9.48 14.47
C CYS A 362 -17.81 -9.00 14.10
N VAL A 363 -17.67 -7.82 13.51
CA VAL A 363 -16.39 -7.23 13.12
C VAL A 363 -15.61 -6.79 14.34
N LEU A 364 -16.30 -6.17 15.31
CA LEU A 364 -15.72 -5.82 16.60
C LEU A 364 -15.25 -7.06 17.35
N ALA A 365 -16.04 -8.13 17.36
CA ALA A 365 -15.69 -9.40 18.00
C ALA A 365 -14.48 -10.07 17.34
N ASP A 366 -14.44 -10.12 16.01
CA ASP A 366 -13.31 -10.69 15.27
C ASP A 366 -12.03 -9.87 15.43
N HIS A 367 -12.12 -8.54 15.35
CA HIS A 367 -10.98 -7.65 15.63
C HIS A 367 -10.48 -7.81 17.07
N ALA A 368 -11.37 -7.86 18.06
CA ALA A 368 -10.98 -8.09 19.46
C ALA A 368 -10.29 -9.45 19.67
N LYS A 369 -10.70 -10.47 18.91
CA LYS A 369 -10.14 -11.83 19.02
C LYS A 369 -8.84 -12.01 18.23
N HIS A 370 -8.73 -11.41 17.06
CA HIS A 370 -7.67 -11.72 16.09
C HIS A 370 -6.79 -10.53 15.70
N GLY A 371 -7.13 -9.31 16.11
CA GLY A 371 -6.45 -8.07 15.74
C GLY A 371 -6.78 -7.61 14.32
N THR A 372 -5.92 -6.80 13.72
CA THR A 372 -6.11 -6.21 12.38
C THR A 372 -6.01 -7.23 11.24
N LEU A 373 -6.66 -6.92 10.12
CA LEU A 373 -6.60 -7.75 8.91
C LEU A 373 -5.16 -7.91 8.37
N THR A 374 -4.83 -9.12 7.94
CA THR A 374 -3.60 -9.42 7.19
C THR A 374 -3.93 -9.54 5.71
N TYR A 375 -3.20 -8.79 4.88
CA TYR A 375 -3.25 -8.89 3.43
C TYR A 375 -2.17 -9.84 2.92
N GLN A 376 -2.55 -10.67 1.94
CA GLN A 376 -1.66 -11.61 1.27
C GLN A 376 -1.88 -11.54 -0.23
N ILE A 377 -0.80 -11.58 -0.99
CA ILE A 377 -0.83 -11.73 -2.43
C ILE A 377 0.27 -12.67 -2.89
N HIS A 378 -0.11 -13.59 -3.77
CA HIS A 378 0.77 -14.57 -4.38
C HIS A 378 0.67 -14.46 -5.90
N TYR A 379 1.76 -14.06 -6.53
CA TYR A 379 1.97 -14.19 -7.97
C TYR A 379 2.84 -15.39 -8.29
N ARG A 380 2.43 -16.13 -9.31
CA ARG A 380 3.20 -17.22 -9.90
C ARG A 380 3.22 -17.04 -11.41
N VAL A 381 4.43 -16.99 -11.97
CA VAL A 381 4.64 -16.84 -13.42
C VAL A 381 5.14 -18.15 -13.98
N GLN A 382 4.46 -18.70 -14.99
CA GLN A 382 4.79 -19.98 -15.62
C GLN A 382 4.73 -19.86 -17.15
N PRO A 383 5.53 -20.61 -17.91
CA PRO A 383 5.26 -20.87 -19.32
C PRO A 383 3.92 -21.59 -19.51
N CYS A 384 3.27 -21.42 -20.67
CA CYS A 384 2.12 -22.21 -21.09
C CYS A 384 2.54 -23.63 -21.49
#